data_AF-A0A8J3FVJ4-F1
#
_entry.id   AF-A0A8J3FVJ4-F1
#
_cell.length_a   1.000
_cell.length_b   1.000
_cell.length_c   1.000
_cell.angle_alpha   90.00
_cell.angle_beta   90.00
_cell.angle_gamma   90.00
#
_symmetry.space_group_name_H-M   'P 1'
#
loop_
_entity.id
_entity.type
_entity.pdbx_description
1 polymer ?
#
loop_
_entity_poly.entity_id
_entity_poly.type
_entity_poly.pdbx_seq_one_letter_code
_entity_poly.pdbx_strand_id
1 'polypeptide(L)'
;MTDAEWRAFLTADTRTAKLATVREDGRPHVAPVWFVLDGDTLVFTTGATSVKGRNLRRTGYAAVAVDTDGPPYAFVTVEGPVSISDDQDEKLRWATAVARRYVGDKLAPAFGARNAVPGEIVVRLSIAKVVGMDLSD
;
A
#
# COMPACT_ATOMS: atom_id res chain seq x y z
N MET A 1 -18.81 6.35 3.41
CA MET A 1 -18.39 5.39 4.45
C MET A 1 -17.98 6.12 5.71
N THR A 2 -18.39 5.64 6.88
CA THR A 2 -17.86 6.04 8.19
C THR A 2 -16.41 5.57 8.38
N ASP A 3 -15.74 6.05 9.44
CA ASP A 3 -14.36 5.63 9.76
C ASP A 3 -14.20 4.13 10.00
N ALA A 4 -15.18 3.51 10.65
CA ALA A 4 -15.18 2.07 10.85
C ALA A 4 -15.37 1.34 9.52
N GLU A 5 -16.27 1.81 8.65
CA GLU A 5 -16.59 1.17 7.38
C GLU A 5 -15.42 1.18 6.40
N TRP A 6 -14.75 2.32 6.17
CA TRP A 6 -13.66 2.34 5.20
C TRP A 6 -12.43 1.56 5.69
N ARG A 7 -12.18 1.54 7.02
CA ARG A 7 -11.11 0.70 7.60
C ARG A 7 -11.42 -0.78 7.45
N ALA A 8 -12.66 -1.18 7.73
CA ALA A 8 -13.10 -2.54 7.49
C ALA A 8 -12.96 -2.91 6.01
N PHE A 9 -13.34 -2.00 5.10
CA PHE A 9 -13.20 -2.21 3.66
C PHE A 9 -11.74 -2.40 3.22
N LEU A 10 -10.81 -1.54 3.67
CA LEU A 10 -9.38 -1.66 3.35
C LEU A 10 -8.75 -2.96 3.88
N THR A 11 -9.24 -3.44 5.02
CA THR A 11 -8.71 -4.64 5.69
C THR A 11 -9.45 -5.91 5.31
N ALA A 12 -10.59 -5.81 4.63
CA ALA A 12 -11.32 -6.96 4.10
C ALA A 12 -10.55 -7.62 2.94
N ASP A 13 -10.55 -8.95 2.95
CA ASP A 13 -9.95 -9.80 1.91
C ASP A 13 -8.48 -9.43 1.59
N THR A 14 -8.02 -9.78 0.39
CA THR A 14 -6.66 -9.58 -0.11
C THR A 14 -6.64 -8.64 -1.32
N ARG A 15 -7.48 -7.61 -1.30
CA ARG A 15 -7.53 -6.59 -2.37
C ARG A 15 -6.19 -5.89 -2.51
N THR A 16 -5.75 -5.65 -3.74
CA THR A 16 -4.55 -4.84 -4.01
C THR A 16 -4.90 -3.37 -4.04
N ALA A 17 -3.97 -2.52 -3.62
CA ALA A 17 -4.08 -1.08 -3.77
C ALA A 17 -3.46 -0.64 -5.09
N LYS A 18 -4.16 0.21 -5.85
CA LYS A 18 -3.64 0.86 -7.05
C LYS A 18 -2.92 2.12 -6.60
N LEU A 19 -1.59 2.05 -6.47
CA LEU A 19 -0.74 3.14 -6.00
C LEU A 19 -0.47 4.12 -7.15
N ALA A 20 -0.92 5.36 -6.98
CA ALA A 20 -0.62 6.49 -7.83
C ALA A 20 0.61 7.26 -7.29
N THR A 21 1.55 7.53 -8.18
CA THR A 21 2.75 8.35 -7.93
C THR A 21 3.01 9.24 -9.15
N VAL A 22 3.81 10.30 -8.98
CA VAL A 22 4.10 11.26 -10.05
C VAL A 22 5.52 11.05 -10.57
N ARG A 23 5.69 10.93 -11.90
CA ARG A 23 7.02 10.87 -12.54
C ARG A 23 7.72 12.22 -12.49
N GLU A 24 9.02 12.24 -12.74
CA GLU A 24 9.82 13.47 -12.81
C GLU A 24 9.28 14.46 -13.86
N ASP A 25 8.80 13.95 -14.99
CA ASP A 25 8.17 14.73 -16.07
C ASP A 25 6.69 15.07 -15.81
N GLY A 26 6.20 14.87 -14.58
CA GLY A 26 4.82 15.19 -14.16
C GLY A 26 3.77 14.17 -14.59
N ARG A 27 4.09 13.17 -15.42
CA ARG A 27 3.09 12.16 -15.83
C ARG A 27 2.69 11.25 -14.67
N PRO A 28 1.43 10.80 -14.60
CA PRO A 28 0.99 9.84 -13.60
C PRO A 28 1.63 8.46 -13.82
N HIS A 29 1.86 7.74 -12.73
CA HIS A 29 2.26 6.34 -12.73
C HIS A 29 1.42 5.58 -11.72
N VAL A 30 0.68 4.59 -12.20
CA VAL A 30 -0.16 3.71 -11.37
C VAL A 30 0.41 2.30 -11.42
N ALA A 31 0.55 1.67 -10.25
CA ALA A 31 0.93 0.27 -10.15
C ALA A 31 0.26 -0.40 -8.95
N PRO A 32 -0.14 -1.68 -9.04
CA PRO A 32 -0.68 -2.39 -7.90
C PRO A 32 0.39 -2.63 -6.82
N VAL A 33 -0.02 -2.59 -5.56
CA VAL A 33 0.79 -2.96 -4.38
C VAL A 33 -0.04 -3.78 -3.39
N TRP A 34 0.65 -4.65 -2.66
CA TRP A 34 0.11 -5.28 -1.46
C TRP A 34 0.40 -4.37 -0.27
N PHE A 35 -0.53 -4.29 0.69
CA PHE A 35 -0.39 -3.40 1.84
C PHE A 35 -1.02 -3.97 3.10
N VAL A 36 -0.65 -3.43 4.25
CA VAL A 36 -1.37 -3.60 5.51
C VAL A 36 -1.74 -2.23 6.07
N LEU A 37 -2.79 -2.17 6.88
CA LEU A 37 -3.14 -0.99 7.66
C LEU A 37 -2.52 -1.14 9.06
N ASP A 38 -1.68 -0.18 9.46
CA ASP A 38 -1.05 -0.08 10.78
C ASP A 38 -1.46 1.26 11.41
N GLY A 39 -2.47 1.23 12.29
CA GLY A 39 -3.10 2.44 12.82
C GLY A 39 -3.64 3.33 11.69
N ASP A 40 -3.03 4.49 11.52
CA ASP A 40 -3.37 5.49 10.50
C ASP A 40 -2.37 5.55 9.34
N THR A 41 -1.72 4.43 9.06
CA THR A 41 -0.71 4.32 8.01
C THR A 41 -0.93 3.07 7.16
N LEU A 42 -0.91 3.22 5.85
CA LEU A 42 -0.81 2.09 4.93
C LEU A 42 0.67 1.76 4.75
N VAL A 43 1.04 0.51 5.02
CA VAL A 43 2.42 0.05 4.94
C VAL A 43 2.57 -0.97 3.80
N PHE A 44 3.56 -0.75 2.94
CA PHE A 44 3.91 -1.67 1.85
C PHE A 44 5.42 -1.66 1.60
N THR A 45 5.91 -2.62 0.82
CA THR A 45 7.30 -2.66 0.38
C THR A 45 7.42 -2.48 -1.13
N THR A 46 8.52 -1.89 -1.58
CA THR A 46 8.83 -1.77 -3.01
C THR A 46 10.33 -1.59 -3.24
N GLY A 47 10.79 -1.93 -4.46
CA GLY A 47 12.17 -1.67 -4.85
C GLY A 47 12.50 -0.17 -4.88
N ALA A 48 13.58 0.22 -4.23
CA ALA A 48 14.15 1.55 -4.17
C ALA A 48 14.37 2.17 -5.56
N THR A 49 14.78 1.36 -6.53
CA THR A 49 15.08 1.79 -7.90
C THR A 49 13.93 1.53 -8.87
N SER A 50 12.76 1.13 -8.37
CA SER A 50 11.55 1.07 -9.21
C SER A 50 11.06 2.48 -9.57
N VAL A 51 10.18 2.59 -10.57
CA VAL A 51 9.55 3.87 -10.93
C VAL A 51 8.86 4.50 -9.72
N LYS A 52 8.01 3.74 -9.02
CA LYS A 52 7.31 4.20 -7.81
C LYS A 52 8.29 4.52 -6.67
N GLY A 53 9.34 3.72 -6.45
CA GLY A 53 10.35 3.99 -5.42
C GLY A 53 11.08 5.32 -5.64
N ARG A 54 11.50 5.62 -6.87
CA ARG A 54 12.09 6.92 -7.22
C ARG A 54 11.08 8.06 -7.08
N ASN A 55 9.86 7.87 -7.56
CA ASN A 55 8.81 8.88 -7.46
C ASN A 55 8.50 9.25 -6.00
N LEU A 56 8.36 8.24 -5.13
CA LEU A 56 8.05 8.41 -3.71
C LEU A 56 9.16 9.17 -2.97
N ARG A 57 10.44 8.81 -3.18
CA ARG A 57 11.57 9.55 -2.60
C ARG A 57 11.60 11.01 -3.02
N ARG A 58 11.28 11.28 -4.28
CA ARG A 58 11.32 12.64 -4.85
C ARG A 58 10.14 13.50 -4.37
N THR A 59 8.95 12.92 -4.27
CA THR A 59 7.71 13.67 -4.02
C THR A 59 7.27 13.66 -2.57
N GLY A 60 7.61 12.63 -1.81
CA GLY A 60 7.15 12.48 -0.42
C GLY A 60 5.63 12.32 -0.29
N TYR A 61 4.91 12.01 -1.36
CA TYR A 61 3.45 11.95 -1.36
C TYR A 61 2.92 10.85 -2.29
N ALA A 62 1.78 10.26 -1.93
CA ALA A 62 1.11 9.27 -2.77
C ALA A 62 -0.40 9.24 -2.54
N ALA A 63 -1.10 8.64 -3.50
CA ALA A 63 -2.49 8.24 -3.35
C ALA A 63 -2.65 6.75 -3.71
N VAL A 64 -3.60 6.09 -3.09
CA VAL A 64 -4.00 4.72 -3.42
C VAL A 64 -5.50 4.64 -3.63
N ALA A 65 -5.93 3.72 -4.48
CA ALA A 65 -7.32 3.26 -4.57
C ALA A 65 -7.40 1.76 -4.27
N VAL A 66 -8.35 1.36 -3.43
CA VAL A 66 -8.73 -0.02 -3.18
C VAL A 66 -10.20 -0.15 -3.53
N ASP A 67 -10.56 -1.12 -4.35
CA ASP A 67 -11.87 -1.27 -4.96
C ASP A 67 -12.29 -2.74 -5.04
N THR A 68 -13.57 -2.98 -5.29
CA THR A 68 -14.10 -4.32 -5.59
C THR A 68 -13.85 -4.69 -7.05
N ASP A 69 -13.65 -5.98 -7.32
CA ASP A 69 -13.36 -6.49 -8.67
C ASP A 69 -14.61 -6.62 -9.56
N GLY A 70 -15.81 -6.36 -9.02
CA GLY A 70 -17.08 -6.48 -9.72
C GLY A 70 -18.26 -5.84 -8.99
N PRO A 71 -19.44 -5.74 -9.63
CA PRO A 71 -20.62 -5.13 -9.04
C PRO A 71 -21.19 -5.93 -7.85
N PRO A 72 -21.80 -5.26 -6.86
CA PRO A 72 -21.85 -3.80 -6.73
C PRO A 72 -20.47 -3.21 -6.45
N TYR A 73 -20.20 -2.06 -7.06
CA TYR A 73 -18.89 -1.42 -6.96
C TYR A 73 -18.76 -0.66 -5.64
N ALA A 74 -17.61 -0.78 -5.00
CA ALA A 74 -17.26 0.05 -3.85
C ALA A 74 -15.77 0.33 -3.87
N PHE A 75 -15.36 1.47 -3.33
CA PHE A 75 -13.96 1.82 -3.25
C PHE A 75 -13.62 2.73 -2.07
N VAL A 76 -12.35 2.69 -1.68
CA VAL A 76 -11.71 3.62 -0.76
C VAL A 76 -10.46 4.17 -1.42
N THR A 77 -10.35 5.50 -1.50
CA THR A 77 -9.10 6.18 -1.83
C THR A 77 -8.47 6.79 -0.59
N VAL A 78 -7.16 6.65 -0.48
CA VAL A 78 -6.35 7.28 0.57
C VAL A 78 -5.28 8.12 -0.09
N GLU A 79 -5.06 9.32 0.41
CA GLU A 79 -4.01 10.23 -0.04
C GLU A 79 -3.27 10.80 1.17
N GLY A 80 -1.95 10.97 1.05
CA GLY A 80 -1.14 11.55 2.11
C GLY A 80 0.37 11.48 1.92
N PRO A 81 1.13 11.99 2.91
CA PRO A 81 2.59 11.99 2.88
C PRO A 81 3.14 10.58 3.08
N VAL A 82 4.32 10.34 2.52
CA VAL A 82 5.04 9.08 2.69
C VAL A 82 6.35 9.25 3.47
N SER A 83 6.64 8.29 4.34
CA SER A 83 7.99 8.07 4.87
C SER A 83 8.56 6.75 4.36
N ILE A 84 9.88 6.69 4.25
CA ILE A 84 10.62 5.58 3.64
C ILE A 84 11.71 5.12 4.61
N SER A 85 11.82 3.81 4.81
CA SER A 85 12.88 3.17 5.60
C SER A 85 13.54 2.08 4.76
N ASP A 86 14.87 2.01 4.78
CA ASP A 86 15.66 0.91 4.22
C ASP A 86 16.25 -0.01 5.30
N ASP A 87 15.86 0.21 6.57
CA ASP A 87 16.24 -0.60 7.71
C ASP A 87 15.89 -2.07 7.50
N GLN A 88 16.83 -2.96 7.83
CA GLN A 88 16.71 -4.38 7.53
C GLN A 88 15.63 -5.07 8.38
N ASP A 89 15.51 -4.69 9.65
CA ASP A 89 14.54 -5.28 10.56
C ASP A 89 13.13 -4.80 10.23
N GLU A 90 12.98 -3.52 9.89
CA GLU A 90 11.71 -2.98 9.37
C GLU A 90 11.29 -3.68 8.08
N LYS A 91 12.20 -3.86 7.11
CA LYS A 91 11.88 -4.56 5.86
C LYS A 91 11.39 -5.98 6.14
N LEU A 92 12.11 -6.74 6.96
CA LEU A 92 11.70 -8.11 7.28
C LEU A 92 10.35 -8.16 7.98
N ARG A 93 10.14 -7.29 8.98
CA ARG A 93 8.87 -7.18 9.71
C ARG A 93 7.70 -6.90 8.77
N TRP A 94 7.81 -5.86 7.95
CA TRP A 94 6.69 -5.38 7.14
C TRP A 94 6.48 -6.21 5.88
N ALA A 95 7.53 -6.69 5.23
CA ALA A 95 7.39 -7.65 4.13
C ALA A 95 6.68 -8.93 4.59
N THR A 96 7.00 -9.43 5.80
CA THR A 96 6.34 -10.62 6.37
C THR A 96 4.89 -10.32 6.76
N ALA A 97 4.60 -9.16 7.36
CA ALA A 97 3.23 -8.77 7.71
C ALA A 97 2.33 -8.62 6.48
N VAL A 98 2.84 -7.97 5.43
CA VAL A 98 2.15 -7.87 4.13
C VAL A 98 1.98 -9.26 3.52
N ALA A 99 3.02 -10.08 3.47
CA ALA A 99 2.91 -11.43 2.95
C ALA A 99 1.86 -12.27 3.69
N ARG A 100 1.84 -12.22 5.03
CA ARG A 100 0.83 -12.92 5.85
C ARG A 100 -0.59 -12.59 5.44
N ARG A 101 -0.88 -11.30 5.20
CA ARG A 101 -2.20 -10.87 4.74
C ARG A 101 -2.59 -11.52 3.40
N TYR A 102 -1.68 -11.59 2.43
CA TYR A 102 -2.02 -11.99 1.05
C TYR A 102 -1.84 -13.48 0.76
N VAL A 103 -0.89 -14.16 1.42
CA VAL A 103 -0.57 -15.57 1.14
C VAL A 103 -0.70 -16.47 2.38
N GLY A 104 -1.13 -15.92 3.52
CA GLY A 104 -1.35 -16.65 4.76
C GLY A 104 -0.07 -16.98 5.55
N ASP A 105 -0.25 -17.42 6.80
CA ASP A 105 0.83 -17.65 7.76
C ASP A 105 1.90 -18.62 7.29
N LYS A 106 1.50 -19.67 6.58
CA LYS A 106 2.42 -20.73 6.14
C LYS A 106 3.48 -20.20 5.17
N LEU A 107 3.08 -19.29 4.27
CA LEU A 107 3.96 -18.77 3.22
C LEU A 107 4.59 -17.41 3.58
N ALA A 108 4.06 -16.73 4.60
CA ALA A 108 4.51 -15.41 5.02
C ALA A 108 6.03 -15.31 5.28
N PRO A 109 6.69 -16.24 6.00
CA PRO A 109 8.12 -16.12 6.26
C PRO A 109 8.97 -16.17 4.98
N ALA A 110 8.61 -17.04 4.04
CA ALA A 110 9.35 -17.20 2.78
C ALA A 110 9.18 -15.97 1.87
N PHE A 111 7.96 -15.45 1.75
CA PHE A 111 7.71 -14.23 0.98
C PHE A 111 8.30 -12.98 1.65
N GLY A 112 8.24 -12.91 2.98
CA GLY A 112 8.85 -11.85 3.77
C GLY A 112 10.36 -11.77 3.54
N ALA A 113 11.06 -12.89 3.70
CA ALA A 113 12.51 -12.96 3.46
C ALA A 113 12.88 -12.60 2.01
N ARG A 114 12.10 -13.07 1.02
CA ARG A 114 12.33 -12.75 -0.40
C ARG A 114 12.20 -11.26 -0.70
N ASN A 115 11.27 -10.57 -0.04
CA ASN A 115 10.94 -9.17 -0.30
C ASN A 115 11.60 -8.20 0.72
N ALA A 116 12.52 -8.69 1.55
CA ALA A 116 13.26 -7.91 2.56
C ALA A 116 14.77 -7.92 2.28
N VAL A 117 15.15 -7.76 1.01
CA VAL A 117 16.55 -7.83 0.54
C VAL A 117 17.14 -6.44 0.35
N PRO A 118 18.47 -6.31 0.16
CA PRO A 118 19.08 -5.04 -0.25
C PRO A 118 18.42 -4.48 -1.51
N GLY A 119 18.13 -3.18 -1.51
CA GLY A 119 17.42 -2.50 -2.60
C GLY A 119 15.90 -2.45 -2.45
N GLU A 120 15.30 -3.20 -1.52
CA GLU A 120 13.90 -2.99 -1.12
C GLU A 120 13.80 -1.88 -0.05
N ILE A 121 12.64 -1.23 0.01
CA ILE A 121 12.30 -0.22 1.02
C ILE A 121 10.91 -0.48 1.60
N VAL A 122 10.71 -0.11 2.86
CA VAL A 122 9.40 0.03 3.49
C VAL A 122 8.89 1.44 3.19
N VAL A 123 7.63 1.52 2.77
CA VAL A 123 6.92 2.78 2.56
C VAL A 123 5.74 2.84 3.51
N ARG A 124 5.60 3.97 4.18
CA ARG A 124 4.48 4.31 5.07
C ARG A 124 3.72 5.48 4.49
N LEU A 125 2.51 5.23 4.04
CA LEU A 125 1.58 6.28 3.60
C LEU A 125 0.69 6.67 4.77
N SER A 126 0.96 7.83 5.38
CA SER A 126 0.10 8.36 6.45
C SER A 126 -1.20 8.88 5.87
N ILE A 127 -2.31 8.59 6.51
CA ILE A 127 -3.64 8.97 6.05
C ILE A 127 -3.85 10.47 6.30
N ALA A 128 -3.84 11.28 5.23
CA ALA A 128 -4.18 12.70 5.30
C ALA A 128 -5.61 12.96 4.82
N LYS A 129 -6.07 12.19 3.83
CA LYS A 129 -7.42 12.27 3.27
C LYS A 129 -7.93 10.89 2.90
N VAL A 130 -9.21 10.64 3.19
CA VAL A 130 -9.93 9.43 2.79
C VAL A 130 -11.22 9.79 2.08
N VAL A 131 -11.55 9.05 1.03
CA VAL A 131 -12.87 9.04 0.41
C VAL A 131 -13.29 7.58 0.28
N GLY A 132 -14.44 7.23 0.86
CA GLY A 132 -15.01 5.88 0.76
C GLY A 132 -16.44 5.94 0.21
N MET A 133 -16.67 5.25 -0.90
CA MET A 133 -17.96 5.20 -1.59
C MET A 133 -18.41 3.75 -1.78
N ASP A 134 -19.69 3.50 -1.49
CA ASP A 134 -20.40 2.28 -1.82
C ASP A 134 -21.41 2.64 -2.92
N LEU A 135 -21.40 1.92 -4.04
CA LEU A 135 -22.25 2.15 -5.20
C LEU A 135 -23.30 1.03 -5.36
N SER A 136 -23.62 0.34 -4.26
CA SER A 136 -24.70 -0.65 -4.21
C SER A 136 -26.10 -0.04 -4.02
N ASP A 137 -26.17 1.23 -3.64
CA ASP A 137 -27.43 2.00 -3.47
C ASP A 137 -28.07 2.44 -4.79
#